data_AF-W4VMD0-F1
#
_entry.id   AF-W4VMD0-F1
#
_cell.length_a   1.000
_cell.length_b   1.000
_cell.length_c   1.000
_cell.angle_alpha   90.00
_cell.angle_beta   90.00
_cell.angle_gamma   90.00
#
_symmetry.space_group_name_H-M   'P 1'
#
loop_
_entity.id
_entity.type
_entity.pdbx_description
1 polymer ?
#
loop_
_entity_poly.entity_id
_entity_poly.type
_entity_poly.pdbx_seq_one_letter_code
_entity_poly.pdbx_strand_id
1 'polypeptide(L)'
;MLEVNGKKGRMLVCQDRDCGERKPIAKKTNARCPNCHKRMELRGQGDGQTFSCVCGYHEKLSTFQKRKDKQGKNNATKRDVNKYLNKQDDDFTNTALADALAKLKNK
;
A
#
# COMPACT_ATOMS: atom_id res chain seq x y z
N MET A 1 9.20 -22.79 25.22
CA MET A 1 8.69 -21.45 24.84
C MET A 1 7.25 -21.56 24.39
N LEU A 2 6.39 -20.60 24.75
CA LEU A 2 4.98 -20.52 24.36
C LEU A 2 4.80 -19.57 23.16
N GLU A 3 3.99 -19.97 22.18
CA GLU A 3 3.54 -19.06 21.11
C GLU A 3 2.45 -18.14 21.65
N VAL A 4 2.70 -16.83 21.59
CA VAL A 4 1.78 -15.79 22.04
C VAL A 4 1.47 -14.85 20.88
N ASN A 5 0.20 -14.51 20.74
CA ASN A 5 -0.29 -13.52 19.79
C ASN A 5 -0.21 -12.10 20.41
N GLY A 6 0.72 -11.29 19.93
CA GLY A 6 0.86 -9.88 20.33
C GLY A 6 0.26 -8.90 19.33
N LYS A 7 0.28 -7.61 19.68
CA LYS A 7 -0.16 -6.51 18.79
C LYS A 7 0.66 -6.44 17.49
N LYS A 8 1.98 -6.66 17.59
CA LYS A 8 2.93 -6.56 16.47
C LYS A 8 3.03 -7.86 15.64
N GLY A 9 2.40 -8.94 16.07
CA GLY A 9 2.48 -10.25 15.44
C GLY A 9 2.68 -11.38 16.43
N ARG A 10 3.20 -12.52 15.96
CA ARG A 10 3.36 -13.76 16.73
C ARG A 10 4.78 -13.89 17.24
N MET A 11 4.92 -14.31 18.49
CA MET A 11 6.21 -14.41 19.17
C MET A 11 6.26 -15.62 20.08
N LEU A 12 7.45 -16.19 20.24
CA LEU A 12 7.76 -17.19 21.25
C LEU A 12 8.25 -16.49 22.51
N VAL A 13 7.64 -16.82 23.65
CA VAL A 13 8.01 -16.29 24.96
C VAL A 13 8.51 -17.45 25.82
N CYS A 14 9.58 -17.25 26.58
CA CYS A 14 10.00 -18.24 27.56
C CYS A 14 8.89 -18.49 28.60
N GLN A 15 8.72 -19.75 29.02
CA GLN A 15 7.73 -20.09 30.06
C GLN A 15 8.20 -19.62 31.43
N ASP A 16 9.51 -19.65 31.68
CA ASP A 16 10.11 -19.20 32.92
C ASP A 16 10.05 -17.68 33.02
N ARG A 17 9.47 -17.20 34.13
CA ARG A 17 9.30 -15.77 34.41
C ARG A 17 10.63 -15.04 34.53
N ASP A 18 11.69 -15.74 34.93
CA ASP A 18 13.04 -15.18 35.14
C ASP A 18 13.86 -15.09 33.85
N CYS A 19 13.58 -15.93 32.85
CA CYS A 19 14.33 -15.97 31.60
C CYS A 19 14.03 -14.76 30.70
N GLY A 20 12.78 -14.28 30.67
CA GLY A 20 12.38 -13.04 29.99
C GLY A 20 12.53 -13.01 28.45
N GLU A 21 13.18 -14.00 27.84
CA GLU A 21 13.54 -14.03 26.43
C GLU A 21 12.32 -14.15 25.50
N ARG A 22 12.34 -13.36 24.41
CA ARG A 22 11.22 -13.24 23.46
C ARG A 22 11.72 -13.27 22.02
N LYS A 23 11.32 -14.28 21.25
CA LYS A 23 11.71 -14.44 19.85
C LYS A 23 10.54 -14.13 18.91
N PRO A 24 10.64 -13.12 18.03
CA PRO A 24 9.59 -12.84 17.06
C PRO A 24 9.56 -13.92 15.96
N ILE A 25 8.39 -14.52 15.72
CA ILE A 25 8.19 -15.50 14.64
C ILE A 25 7.68 -14.80 13.38
N ALA A 26 6.63 -13.99 13.55
CA ALA A 26 5.94 -13.35 12.46
C ALA A 26 5.53 -11.93 12.85
N LYS A 27 5.83 -10.96 11.99
CA LYS A 27 5.42 -9.56 12.20
C LYS A 27 4.22 -9.25 11.31
N LYS A 28 3.16 -8.68 11.88
CA LYS A 28 2.02 -8.18 11.10
C LYS A 28 2.47 -6.93 10.34
N THR A 29 2.21 -6.88 9.03
CA THR A 29 2.59 -5.74 8.19
C THR A 29 1.38 -5.17 7.45
N ASN A 30 1.50 -3.94 6.97
CA ASN A 30 0.48 -3.29 6.14
C ASN A 30 0.63 -3.63 4.64
N ALA A 31 1.61 -4.46 4.28
CA ALA A 31 1.76 -4.96 2.92
C ALA A 31 0.52 -5.77 2.51
N ARG A 32 0.00 -5.50 1.31
CA ARG A 32 -1.15 -6.21 0.74
C ARG A 32 -0.69 -7.22 -0.30
N CYS A 33 -1.30 -8.40 -0.26
CA CYS A 33 -1.08 -9.43 -1.27
C CYS A 33 -1.57 -8.95 -2.65
N PRO A 34 -0.83 -9.21 -3.73
CA PRO A 34 -1.26 -8.87 -5.09
C PRO A 34 -2.45 -9.70 -5.58
N ASN A 35 -2.70 -10.89 -5.02
CA ASN A 35 -3.81 -11.75 -5.44
C ASN A 35 -5.09 -11.46 -4.64
N CYS A 36 -5.05 -11.56 -3.31
CA CYS A 36 -6.26 -11.44 -2.48
C CYS A 36 -6.40 -10.12 -1.73
N HIS A 37 -5.44 -9.19 -1.85
CA HIS A 37 -5.41 -7.89 -1.15
C HIS A 37 -5.53 -7.95 0.39
N LYS A 38 -5.43 -9.13 1.01
CA LYS A 38 -5.33 -9.29 2.46
C LYS A 38 -3.94 -8.85 2.95
N ARG A 39 -3.85 -8.49 4.23
CA ARG A 39 -2.59 -8.11 4.87
C ARG A 39 -1.65 -9.32 4.96
N MET A 40 -0.36 -9.07 4.76
CA MET A 40 0.68 -10.10 4.81
C MET A 40 1.46 -10.05 6.13
N GLU A 41 1.94 -11.22 6.55
CA GLU A 41 2.86 -11.36 7.68
C GLU A 41 4.30 -11.47 7.16
N LEU A 42 5.25 -10.83 7.83
CA LEU A 42 6.67 -10.98 7.53
C LEU A 42 7.26 -12.06 8.42
N ARG A 43 7.93 -13.05 7.83
CA ARG A 43 8.62 -14.15 8.52
C ARG A 43 10.11 -14.14 8.19
N GLY A 44 10.92 -14.63 9.13
CA GLY A 44 12.38 -14.74 8.97
C GLY A 44 13.16 -13.55 9.56
N GLN A 45 14.49 -13.68 9.57
CA GLN A 45 15.43 -12.67 10.03
C GLN A 45 16.43 -12.33 8.91
N GLY A 46 16.91 -11.09 8.90
CA GLY A 46 17.87 -10.59 7.92
C GLY A 46 17.35 -10.60 6.47
N ASP A 47 18.25 -10.91 5.53
CA ASP A 47 17.98 -10.82 4.09
C ASP A 47 17.05 -11.93 3.55
N GLY A 48 16.82 -12.98 4.36
CA GLY A 48 15.88 -14.06 4.08
C GLY A 48 14.42 -13.74 4.42
N GLN A 49 14.12 -12.50 4.81
CA GLN A 49 12.77 -12.10 5.17
C GLN A 49 11.78 -12.30 4.02
N THR A 50 10.67 -12.97 4.33
CA THR A 50 9.64 -13.35 3.35
C THR A 50 8.27 -12.94 3.85
N PHE A 51 7.52 -12.24 3.00
CA PHE A 51 6.11 -11.97 3.26
C PHE A 51 5.28 -13.20 2.94
N SER A 52 4.34 -13.53 3.81
CA SER A 52 3.41 -14.65 3.73
C SER A 52 1.99 -14.14 3.81
N CYS A 53 1.15 -14.47 2.85
CA CYS A 53 -0.28 -14.20 2.90
C CYS A 53 -1.07 -15.43 3.37
N VAL A 54 -2.29 -15.20 3.85
CA VAL A 54 -3.26 -16.23 4.22
C VAL A 54 -3.71 -17.06 3.01
N CYS A 55 -3.64 -16.50 1.78
CA CYS A 55 -4.01 -17.22 0.56
C CYS A 55 -2.89 -18.12 -0.02
N GLY A 56 -1.78 -18.31 0.72
CA GLY A 56 -0.63 -19.12 0.25
C GLY A 56 0.35 -18.39 -0.67
N TYR A 57 0.15 -17.08 -0.92
CA TYR A 57 1.14 -16.28 -1.65
C TYR A 57 2.31 -15.89 -0.75
N HIS A 58 3.54 -16.10 -1.23
CA HIS A 58 4.77 -15.74 -0.54
C HIS A 58 5.71 -14.95 -1.45
N GLU A 59 6.34 -13.90 -0.94
CA GLU A 59 7.33 -13.12 -1.69
C GLU A 59 8.49 -12.67 -0.80
N LYS A 60 9.71 -12.68 -1.34
CA LYS A 60 10.89 -12.19 -0.62
C LYS A 60 10.80 -10.67 -0.41
N LEU A 61 11.39 -10.17 0.66
CA LEU A 61 11.44 -8.73 0.98
C LEU A 61 12.01 -7.91 -0.20
N SER A 62 13.08 -8.39 -0.80
CA SER A 62 13.74 -7.75 -1.95
C SER A 62 12.83 -7.67 -3.19
N THR A 63 12.09 -8.74 -3.48
CA THR A 63 11.10 -8.75 -4.56
C THR A 63 9.91 -7.82 -4.28
N PHE A 64 9.49 -7.75 -3.02
CA PHE A 64 8.43 -6.84 -2.59
C PHE A 64 8.83 -5.37 -2.77
N GLN A 65 10.03 -4.98 -2.33
CA GLN A 65 10.53 -3.62 -2.48
C GLN A 65 10.62 -3.23 -3.96
N LYS A 66 11.22 -4.06 -4.81
CA LYS A 66 11.29 -3.81 -6.26
C LYS A 66 9.90 -3.61 -6.88
N ARG A 67 8.90 -4.40 -6.48
CA ARG A 67 7.52 -4.26 -6.95
C ARG A 67 6.88 -2.97 -6.44
N LYS A 68 7.08 -2.65 -5.17
CA LYS A 68 6.55 -1.44 -4.52
C LYS A 68 7.11 -0.17 -5.17
N ASP A 69 8.39 -0.16 -5.47
CA ASP A 69 9.07 0.97 -6.11
C ASP A 69 8.58 1.19 -7.54
N LYS A 70 8.32 0.11 -8.29
CA LYS A 70 7.70 0.19 -9.63
C LYS A 70 6.27 0.72 -9.57
N GLN A 71 5.45 0.23 -8.62
CA GLN A 71 4.06 0.67 -8.48
C GLN A 71 3.90 2.10 -7.93
N GLY A 72 4.83 2.56 -7.08
CA GLY A 72 4.78 3.88 -6.48
C GLY A 72 5.13 5.03 -7.43
N LYS A 73 5.84 4.74 -8.53
CA LYS A 73 6.29 5.77 -9.49
C LYS A 73 5.31 6.04 -10.63
N ASN A 74 4.45 5.07 -10.98
CA ASN A 74 3.67 5.13 -12.21
C ASN A 74 2.19 5.55 -12.01
N ASN A 75 1.72 5.65 -10.77
CA ASN A 75 0.32 6.01 -10.51
C ASN A 75 0.23 7.46 -10.06
N ALA A 76 -0.40 8.32 -10.87
CA ALA A 76 -0.84 9.64 -10.43
C ALA A 76 -1.72 9.45 -9.18
N THR A 77 -1.37 10.11 -8.08
CA THR A 77 -2.17 9.97 -6.86
C THR A 77 -3.50 10.69 -7.06
N LYS A 78 -4.55 10.32 -6.30
CA LYS A 78 -5.82 11.05 -6.32
C LYS A 78 -5.64 12.55 -6.07
N ARG A 79 -4.61 12.92 -5.28
CA ARG A 79 -4.23 14.31 -5.04
C ARG A 79 -3.69 14.99 -6.30
N ASP A 80 -2.89 14.29 -7.11
CA ASP A 80 -2.37 14.81 -8.37
C ASP A 80 -3.47 14.99 -9.41
N VAL A 81 -4.40 14.04 -9.50
CA VAL A 81 -5.58 14.13 -10.37
C VAL A 81 -6.48 15.29 -9.94
N ASN A 82 -6.80 15.42 -8.65
CA ASN A 82 -7.60 16.55 -8.15
C ASN A 82 -6.89 17.89 -8.37
N LYS A 83 -5.56 17.95 -8.20
CA LYS A 83 -4.77 19.15 -8.49
C LYS A 83 -4.78 19.50 -9.99
N TYR A 84 -4.80 18.49 -10.86
CA TYR A 84 -4.91 18.69 -12.30
C TYR A 84 -6.30 19.21 -12.69
N LEU A 85 -7.38 18.61 -12.17
CA LEU A 85 -8.76 19.05 -12.42
C LEU A 85 -9.01 20.48 -11.94
N ASN A 86 -8.62 20.81 -10.71
CA ASN A 86 -8.80 22.16 -10.16
C ASN A 86 -8.01 23.23 -10.90
N LYS A 87 -6.93 22.87 -11.63
CA LYS A 87 -6.16 23.82 -12.46
C LYS A 87 -6.79 24.01 -13.85
N GLN A 88 -7.70 23.13 -14.25
CA GLN A 88 -8.33 23.17 -15.57
C GLN A 88 -9.48 24.19 -15.62
N ASP A 89 -10.10 24.48 -14.47
CA ASP A 89 -11.24 25.40 -14.36
C ASP A 89 -10.85 26.89 -14.57
N ASP A 90 -9.59 27.27 -14.33
CA ASP A 90 -9.15 28.67 -14.43
C ASP A 90 -8.81 29.11 -15.87
N ASP A 91 -8.49 28.18 -16.78
CA ASP A 91 -7.99 28.50 -18.13
C ASP A 91 -8.88 27.99 -19.28
N PHE A 92 -9.91 27.19 -19.04
CA PHE A 92 -10.78 26.64 -20.10
C PHE A 92 -11.95 27.59 -20.46
N THR A 93 -11.62 28.86 -20.73
CA THR A 93 -12.59 29.77 -21.37
C THR A 93 -12.65 29.45 -22.87
N ASN A 94 -13.55 28.54 -23.27
CA ASN A 94 -13.89 28.33 -24.68
C ASN A 94 -14.60 29.57 -25.25
N THR A 95 -13.86 30.64 -25.48
CA THR A 95 -14.34 31.90 -26.06
C THR A 95 -14.94 31.67 -27.44
N ALA A 96 -14.31 30.84 -28.29
CA ALA A 96 -14.77 30.60 -29.65
C ALA A 96 -16.11 29.84 -29.75
N LEU A 97 -16.33 28.82 -28.91
CA LEU A 97 -17.59 28.05 -28.91
C LEU A 97 -18.70 28.79 -28.16
N ALA A 98 -18.36 29.50 -27.07
CA ALA A 98 -19.31 30.33 -26.34
C ALA A 98 -19.86 31.49 -27.20
N ASP A 99 -18.99 32.17 -27.96
CA ASP A 99 -19.39 33.25 -28.87
C ASP A 99 -20.27 32.74 -30.02
N ALA A 100 -19.98 31.55 -30.55
CA ALA A 100 -20.79 30.92 -31.59
C ALA A 100 -22.19 30.54 -31.09
N LEU A 101 -22.31 30.04 -29.85
CA LEU A 101 -23.59 29.67 -29.23
C LEU A 101 -24.40 30.90 -28.81
N ALA A 102 -23.75 31.98 -28.36
CA ALA A 102 -24.42 33.24 -28.01
C ALA A 102 -25.11 33.88 -29.24
N LYS A 103 -24.46 33.83 -30.41
CA LYS A 103 -25.05 34.30 -31.68
C LYS A 103 -26.24 33.47 -32.14
N LEU A 104 -26.33 32.21 -31.69
CA LEU A 104 -27.39 31.28 -32.07
C LEU A 104 -28.63 31.40 -31.18
N LYS A 105 -28.50 31.88 -29.94
CA LYS A 105 -29.62 32.11 -29.00
C LYS A 105 -30.44 33.38 -29.29
N ASN A 106 -29.92 34.29 -30.11
CA ASN A 106 -30.58 35.55 -30.46
C ASN A 106 -31.34 35.49 -31.80
N LYS A 107 -31.72 34.28 -32.23
CA LYS A 107 -32.53 34.00 -33.43
C LYS A 107 -33.78 33.23 -33.00
#